data_AF-A0A0Q7IFR6-F1
#
_entry.id   AF-A0A0Q7IFR6-F1
#
_cell.length_a   1.000
_cell.length_b   1.000
_cell.length_c   1.000
_cell.angle_alpha   90.00
_cell.angle_beta   90.00
_cell.angle_gamma   90.00
#
_symmetry.space_group_name_H-M   'P 1'
#
loop_
_entity.id
_entity.type
_entity.pdbx_description
1 polymer ?
#
loop_
_entity_poly.entity_id
_entity_poly.type
_entity_poly.pdbx_seq_one_letter_code
_entity_poly.pdbx_strand_id
1 'polypeptide(L)'
;MALNIGFLVFPNVQQLDLTGPYEVFASAGLAVHLAWKGMEPVRSATGLMLTPTVTLDGCDSGTPETATPELVALARHRMAGSRAERERLLPPLEPARQ
;
A
#
# COMPACT_ATOMS: atom_id res chain seq x y z
N MET A 1 10.58 -21.28 8.06
CA MET A 1 9.43 -20.58 7.45
C MET A 1 9.98 -19.56 6.46
N ALA A 2 9.38 -19.45 5.28
CA ALA A 2 9.75 -18.42 4.32
C ALA A 2 9.15 -17.07 4.75
N LEU A 3 9.91 -15.98 4.64
CA LEU A 3 9.42 -14.63 4.87
C LEU A 3 8.53 -14.21 3.69
N ASN A 4 7.31 -13.76 3.98
CA ASN A 4 6.36 -13.24 2.99
C ASN A 4 6.27 -11.72 3.13
N ILE A 5 6.30 -11.01 2.01
CA ILE A 5 6.21 -9.55 1.93
C ILE A 5 4.91 -9.18 1.24
N GLY A 6 4.03 -8.46 1.91
CA GLY A 6 2.77 -7.94 1.35
C GLY A 6 2.88 -6.47 0.96
N PHE A 7 2.55 -6.14 -0.28
CA PHE A 7 2.35 -4.77 -0.77
C PHE A 7 0.87 -4.47 -0.88
N LEU A 8 0.39 -3.50 -0.12
CA LEU A 8 -0.98 -3.01 -0.25
C LEU A 8 -1.12 -2.25 -1.58
N VAL A 9 -1.98 -2.73 -2.48
CA VAL A 9 -2.36 -2.03 -3.72
C VAL A 9 -3.76 -1.45 -3.56
N PHE A 10 -4.00 -0.23 -4.05
CA PHE A 10 -5.29 0.45 -3.93
C PHE A 10 -5.49 1.43 -5.10
N PRO A 11 -6.74 1.85 -5.41
CA PRO A 11 -6.99 2.78 -6.51
C PRO A 11 -6.14 4.04 -6.41
N ASN A 12 -5.50 4.43 -7.51
CA ASN A 12 -4.59 5.57 -7.57
C ASN A 12 -3.30 5.42 -6.74
N VAL A 13 -2.90 4.20 -6.40
CA VAL A 13 -1.55 3.95 -5.87
C VAL A 13 -0.51 4.37 -6.93
N GLN A 14 0.56 5.02 -6.48
CA GLN A 14 1.71 5.33 -7.33
C GLN A 14 2.51 4.05 -7.56
N GLN A 15 2.42 3.50 -8.78
CA GLN A 15 3.13 2.27 -9.12
C GLN A 15 4.65 2.43 -9.03
N LEU A 16 5.17 3.64 -9.25
CA LEU A 16 6.60 3.96 -9.08
C LEU A 16 7.09 3.61 -7.66
N ASP A 17 6.34 4.01 -6.63
CA ASP A 17 6.70 3.80 -5.22
C ASP A 17 6.69 2.31 -4.86
N LEU A 18 5.82 1.52 -5.51
CA LEU A 18 5.70 0.08 -5.28
C LEU A 18 6.81 -0.71 -5.97
N THR A 19 7.22 -0.31 -7.18
CA THR A 19 8.01 -1.16 -8.08
C THR A 19 9.44 -1.36 -7.61
N GLY A 20 10.09 -0.31 -7.09
CA GLY A 20 11.46 -0.42 -6.58
C GLY A 20 11.57 -1.47 -5.46
N PRO A 21 10.81 -1.32 -4.36
CA PRO A 21 10.79 -2.32 -3.29
C PRO A 21 10.34 -3.71 -3.75
N TYR A 22 9.34 -3.79 -4.64
CA TYR A 22 8.87 -5.06 -5.19
C TYR A 22 10.00 -5.84 -5.87
N GLU A 23 10.72 -5.20 -6.80
CA GLU A 23 11.83 -5.81 -7.54
C GLU A 23 12.96 -6.26 -6.61
N VAL A 24 13.30 -5.45 -5.59
CA VAL A 24 14.33 -5.81 -4.61
C VAL A 24 13.96 -7.08 -3.85
N PHE A 25 12.74 -7.18 -3.33
CA PHE A 25 12.34 -8.37 -2.55
C PHE A 25 12.12 -9.61 -3.43
N ALA A 26 11.54 -9.42 -4.62
CA ALA A 26 11.33 -10.52 -5.56
C ALA A 26 12.65 -11.08 -6.08
N SER A 27 13.61 -10.22 -6.45
CA SER A 27 14.95 -10.65 -6.89
C SER A 27 15.78 -11.28 -5.76
N ALA A 28 15.49 -10.95 -4.50
CA ALA A 28 16.06 -11.62 -3.33
C ALA A 28 15.45 -13.02 -3.05
N GLY A 29 14.51 -13.49 -3.88
CA GLY A 29 13.88 -14.80 -3.74
C GLY A 29 12.83 -14.88 -2.63
N LEU A 30 12.34 -13.74 -2.13
CA LEU A 30 11.28 -13.69 -1.14
C LEU A 30 9.91 -13.87 -1.82
N ALA A 31 8.95 -14.43 -1.07
CA ALA A 31 7.58 -14.49 -1.53
C ALA A 31 6.95 -13.09 -1.41
N VAL A 32 6.60 -12.48 -2.54
CA VAL A 32 6.03 -11.14 -2.60
C VAL A 32 4.57 -11.21 -3.08
N HIS A 33 3.68 -10.53 -2.37
CA HIS A 33 2.24 -10.52 -2.62
C HIS A 33 1.72 -9.10 -2.85
N LEU A 34 0.81 -8.94 -3.80
CA LEU A 34 0.00 -7.72 -3.96
C LEU A 34 -1.34 -7.94 -3.27
N ALA A 35 -1.56 -7.27 -2.14
CA ALA A 35 -2.73 -7.46 -1.29
C ALA A 35 -3.79 -6.39 -1.54
N TRP A 36 -5.05 -6.80 -1.74
CA TRP A 36 -6.20 -5.90 -1.84
C TRP A 36 -7.49 -6.52 -1.31
N LYS A 37 -8.61 -5.80 -1.34
CA LYS A 37 -9.91 -6.27 -0.85
C LYS A 37 -10.55 -7.36 -1.72
N GLY A 38 -10.14 -7.46 -2.98
CA GLY A 38 -10.62 -8.45 -3.94
C GLY A 38 -9.58 -8.71 -5.01
N MET A 39 -9.86 -9.66 -5.92
CA MET A 39 -8.91 -10.08 -6.97
C MET A 39 -9.04 -9.28 -8.26
N GLU A 40 -10.00 -8.37 -8.34
CA GLU A 40 -10.18 -7.51 -9.51
C GLU A 40 -8.98 -6.57 -9.71
N PRO A 41 -8.52 -6.35 -10.96
CA PRO A 41 -7.42 -5.45 -11.24
C PRO A 41 -7.65 -4.03 -10.71
N VAL A 42 -6.61 -3.47 -10.09
CA VAL A 42 -6.61 -2.13 -9.49
C VAL A 42 -5.86 -1.16 -10.39
N ARG A 43 -6.49 -0.04 -10.75
CA ARG A 43 -5.86 1.01 -11.56
C ARG A 43 -4.92 1.87 -10.70
N SER A 44 -3.66 1.98 -11.12
CA SER A 44 -2.65 2.87 -10.55
C SER A 44 -2.90 4.33 -10.92
N ALA A 45 -2.21 5.27 -10.26
CA ALA A 45 -2.36 6.70 -10.52
C ALA A 45 -2.04 7.12 -11.97
N THR A 46 -1.19 6.36 -12.66
CA THR A 46 -0.79 6.60 -14.06
C THR A 46 -1.51 5.68 -15.05
N GLY A 47 -2.49 4.90 -14.58
CA GLY A 47 -3.40 4.12 -15.43
C GLY A 47 -2.98 2.67 -15.69
N LEU A 48 -1.85 2.19 -15.16
CA LEU A 48 -1.47 0.77 -15.21
C LEU A 48 -2.39 -0.05 -14.33
N MET A 49 -2.69 -1.28 -14.76
CA MET A 49 -3.50 -2.22 -14.00
C MET A 49 -2.60 -3.15 -13.18
N LEU A 50 -2.84 -3.20 -11.86
CA LEU A 50 -2.16 -4.08 -10.93
C LEU A 50 -3.16 -5.16 -10.48
N THR A 51 -2.87 -6.43 -10.79
CA THR A 51 -3.73 -7.53 -10.35
C THR A 51 -3.30 -8.02 -8.96
N PRO A 52 -4.17 -7.97 -7.94
CA PRO A 52 -3.88 -8.52 -6.63
C PRO A 52 -3.54 -10.02 -6.71
N THR A 53 -2.60 -10.47 -5.88
CA THR A 53 -2.25 -11.90 -5.76
C THR A 53 -2.92 -12.54 -4.56
N VAL A 54 -3.40 -11.74 -3.60
CA VAL A 54 -4.04 -12.18 -2.38
C VAL A 54 -5.07 -11.15 -1.91
N THR A 55 -6.11 -11.63 -1.23
CA THR A 55 -7.02 -10.74 -0.50
C THR A 55 -6.43 -10.34 0.86
N LEU A 56 -6.93 -9.28 1.48
CA LEU A 56 -6.48 -8.88 2.83
C LEU A 56 -6.67 -10.01 3.86
N ASP A 57 -7.71 -10.84 3.71
CA ASP A 57 -7.98 -12.00 4.58
C ASP A 57 -6.91 -13.11 4.47
N GLY A 58 -6.13 -13.11 3.38
CA GLY A 58 -5.00 -14.02 3.21
C GLY A 58 -3.69 -13.52 3.82
N CYS A 59 -3.71 -12.37 4.50
CA CYS A 59 -2.55 -11.75 5.12
C CYS A 59 -2.66 -11.76 6.66
N ASP A 60 -1.78 -12.48 7.34
CA ASP A 60 -1.76 -12.56 8.81
C ASP A 60 -1.08 -11.34 9.48
N SER A 61 -0.73 -10.31 8.71
CA SER A 61 -0.09 -9.08 9.22
C SER A 61 -1.05 -8.18 10.02
N GLY A 62 -2.34 -8.51 10.04
CA GLY A 62 -3.41 -7.67 10.61
C GLY A 62 -3.80 -6.50 9.71
N THR A 63 -4.86 -5.79 10.11
CA THR A 63 -5.38 -4.60 9.42
C THR A 63 -5.44 -3.40 10.36
N PRO A 64 -5.62 -2.16 9.83
CA PRO A 64 -5.86 -1.00 10.67
C PRO A 64 -7.06 -1.16 11.61
N GLU A 65 -8.09 -1.89 11.21
CA GLU A 65 -9.28 -2.16 12.01
C GLU A 65 -9.01 -3.10 13.19
N THR A 66 -8.04 -4.01 13.05
CA THR A 66 -7.64 -4.95 14.11
C THR A 66 -6.47 -4.43 14.96
N ALA A 67 -5.83 -3.33 14.58
CA ALA A 67 -4.71 -2.75 15.30
C ALA A 67 -5.17 -2.05 16.60
N THR A 68 -4.32 -2.04 17.63
CA THR A 68 -4.65 -1.30 18.86
C THR A 68 -4.67 0.21 18.60
N PRO A 69 -5.49 0.98 19.34
CA PRO A 69 -5.54 2.43 19.19
C PRO A 69 -4.16 3.10 19.34
N GLU A 70 -3.30 2.57 20.19
CA GLU A 70 -1.94 3.08 20.44
C GLU A 70 -1.04 2.89 19.21
N LEU A 71 -1.12 1.73 18.54
CA LEU A 71 -0.38 1.48 17.29
C LEU A 71 -0.84 2.39 16.16
N VAL A 72 -2.17 2.58 16.04
CA VAL A 72 -2.74 3.51 15.05
C VAL A 72 -2.29 4.95 15.33
N ALA A 73 -2.33 5.39 16.60
CA ALA A 73 -1.87 6.71 17.00
C ALA A 73 -0.38 6.91 16.71
N LEU A 74 0.46 5.91 17.02
CA LEU A 74 1.89 5.95 16.74
C LEU A 74 2.19 6.04 15.24
N ALA A 75 1.51 5.23 14.41
CA ALA A 75 1.67 5.26 12.96
C ALA A 75 1.28 6.63 12.39
N ARG A 76 0.15 7.19 12.82
CA ARG A 76 -0.30 8.54 12.41
C ARG A 76 0.69 9.62 12.81
N HIS A 77 1.21 9.57 14.05
CA HIS A 77 2.21 10.52 14.53
C HIS A 77 3.47 10.49 13.67
N ARG A 78 3.99 9.29 13.34
CA ARG A 78 5.16 9.14 12.45
C ARG A 78 4.94 9.72 11.06
N MET A 79 3.73 9.62 10.53
CA MET A 79 3.39 10.15 9.20
C MET A 79 3.00 11.64 9.21
N ALA A 80 2.74 12.24 10.38
CA ALA A 80 2.17 13.57 10.49
C ALA A 80 3.07 14.65 9.86
N GLY A 81 4.38 14.60 10.08
CA GLY A 81 5.32 15.58 9.50
C GLY A 81 5.36 15.52 7.97
N SER A 82 5.46 14.31 7.41
CA SER A 82 5.45 14.11 5.95
C SER A 82 4.12 14.56 5.34
N ARG A 83 3.00 14.28 6.01
CA ARG A 83 1.67 14.71 5.57
C ARG A 83 1.54 16.24 5.59
N ALA A 84 1.91 16.88 6.70
CA ALA A 84 1.83 18.34 6.85
C ALA A 84 2.68 19.06 5.79
N GLU A 85 3.90 18.56 5.54
CA GLU A 85 4.75 19.13 4.49
C GLU A 85 4.15 18.95 3.09
N ARG A 86 3.58 17.76 2.81
CA ARG A 86 2.89 17.50 1.55
C ARG A 86 1.70 18.45 1.35
N GLU A 87 0.89 18.66 2.38
CA GLU A 87 -0.27 19.57 2.36
C GLU A 87 0.14 21.03 2.19
N ARG A 88 1.34 21.43 2.64
CA ARG A 88 1.90 22.77 2.45
C ARG A 88 2.41 23.00 1.02
N LEU A 89 3.02 21.99 0.42
CA LEU A 89 3.73 22.11 -0.87
C LEU A 89 2.84 21.80 -2.08
N LEU A 90 1.88 20.89 -1.93
CA LEU A 90 1.08 20.39 -3.04
C LEU A 90 -0.33 20.99 -3.01
N PRO A 91 -0.93 21.26 -4.18
CA PRO A 91 -2.34 21.61 -4.23
C PRO A 91 -3.19 20.46 -3.65
N PRO A 92 -4.42 20.78 -3.16
CA PRO A 92 -5.36 19.76 -2.71
C PRO A 92 -5.53 18.68 -3.78
N LEU A 93 -5.52 17.42 -3.36
CA LEU A 93 -5.83 16.32 -4.27
C LEU A 93 -7.27 16.49 -4.74
N GLU A 94 -7.47 16.63 -6.05
CA GLU A 94 -8.82 16.51 -6.59
C GLU A 94 -9.37 15.11 -6.26
N PRO A 95 -10.69 15.00 -5.99
CA PRO A 95 -11.31 13.70 -5.80
C PRO A 95 -10.97 12.80 -6.99
N ALA A 96 -10.65 11.53 -6.71
CA ALA A 96 -10.42 10.55 -7.76
C ALA A 96 -11.62 10.58 -8.75
N ARG A 97 -11.36 10.91 -10.03
CA ARG A 97 -12.36 10.69 -11.09
C ARG A 97 -12.67 9.19 -11.10
N GLN A 98 -13.92 8.88 -10.79
CA GLN A 98 -14.47 7.52 -10.89
C GLN A 98 -14.55 7.10 -12.35
#